data_AF-A0A2H6EKR6-F1
#
_entry.id   AF-A0A2H6EKR6-F1
#
_cell.length_a   1.000
_cell.length_b   1.000
_cell.length_c   1.000
_cell.angle_alpha   90.00
_cell.angle_beta   90.00
_cell.angle_gamma   90.00
#
_symmetry.space_group_name_H-M   'P 1'
#
loop_
_entity.id
_entity.type
_entity.pdbx_description
1 polymer ?
#
loop_
_entity_poly.entity_id
_entity_poly.type
_entity_poly.pdbx_seq_one_letter_code
_entity_poly.pdbx_strand_id
1 'polypeptide(L)'
;MIRKKKKEKSRILKLIYFVVLTISLGYLLFNSNGAIKYLGLKSEVRTLDYKINKSTRQIKSLKGEIDSLKHSDKKVEEVAREKYNMKKKNEEEFIIKKK
;
A
#
# COMPACT_ATOMS: atom_id res chain seq x y z
N MET A 1 -38.70 48.20 -25.25
CA MET A 1 -38.23 47.97 -23.85
C MET A 1 -38.46 46.54 -23.32
N ILE A 2 -39.57 45.87 -23.69
CA ILE A 2 -39.97 44.53 -23.15
C ILE A 2 -38.96 43.40 -23.45
N ARG A 3 -38.31 43.40 -24.62
CA ARG A 3 -37.29 42.38 -24.98
C ARG A 3 -36.04 42.40 -24.09
N LYS A 4 -35.63 43.57 -23.55
CA LYS A 4 -34.47 43.66 -22.65
C LYS A 4 -34.76 43.00 -21.29
N LYS A 5 -35.93 43.23 -20.69
CA LYS A 5 -36.35 42.60 -19.42
C LYS A 5 -36.42 41.07 -19.51
N LYS A 6 -36.90 40.51 -20.63
CA LYS A 6 -36.96 39.05 -20.85
C LYS A 6 -35.55 38.43 -20.94
N LYS A 7 -34.60 39.13 -21.57
CA LYS A 7 -33.21 38.71 -21.73
C LYS A 7 -32.45 38.73 -20.39
N GLU A 8 -32.66 39.76 -19.57
CA GLU A 8 -32.14 39.87 -18.19
C GLU A 8 -32.63 38.71 -17.30
N LYS A 9 -33.95 38.45 -17.28
CA LYS A 9 -34.53 37.33 -16.51
C LYS A 9 -33.96 35.97 -16.92
N SER A 10 -33.70 35.76 -18.21
CA SER A 10 -33.08 34.52 -18.72
C SER A 10 -31.62 34.34 -18.30
N ARG A 11 -30.86 35.43 -18.15
CA ARG A 11 -29.47 35.40 -17.67
C ARG A 11 -29.42 35.03 -16.18
N ILE A 12 -30.31 35.62 -15.39
CA ILE A 12 -30.43 35.32 -13.95
C ILE A 12 -30.80 33.84 -13.74
N LEU A 13 -31.76 33.31 -14.51
CA LEU A 13 -32.12 31.89 -14.43
C LEU A 13 -30.98 30.96 -14.82
N LYS A 14 -30.21 31.28 -15.87
CA LYS A 14 -29.01 30.52 -16.24
C LYS A 14 -27.93 30.56 -15.15
N LEU A 15 -27.76 31.71 -14.50
CA LEU A 15 -26.79 31.87 -13.43
C LEU A 15 -27.18 31.09 -12.18
N ILE A 16 -28.47 31.12 -11.79
CA ILE A 16 -29.00 30.29 -10.70
C ILE A 16 -28.83 28.80 -11.02
N TYR A 17 -29.18 28.38 -12.24
CA TYR A 17 -29.00 26.99 -12.67
C TYR A 17 -27.52 26.57 -12.58
N PHE A 18 -26.60 27.42 -13.02
CA PHE A 18 -25.17 27.15 -12.92
C PHE A 18 -24.70 27.03 -11.48
N VAL A 19 -25.14 27.93 -10.60
CA VAL A 19 -24.82 27.89 -9.16
C VAL A 19 -25.33 26.59 -8.53
N VAL A 20 -26.60 26.23 -8.75
CA VAL A 20 -27.19 24.99 -8.23
C VAL A 20 -26.42 23.77 -8.74
N LEU A 21 -26.11 23.73 -10.04
CA LEU A 21 -25.35 22.64 -10.64
C LEU A 21 -23.97 22.49 -9.99
N THR A 22 -23.23 23.59 -9.81
CA THR A 22 -21.91 23.57 -9.17
C THR A 22 -21.95 23.11 -7.71
N ILE A 23 -22.97 23.53 -6.94
CA ILE A 23 -23.17 23.10 -5.55
C ILE A 23 -23.51 21.61 -5.50
N SER A 24 -24.37 21.12 -6.39
CA SER A 24 -24.71 19.69 -6.46
C SER A 24 -23.52 18.81 -6.83
N LEU A 25 -22.69 19.23 -7.79
CA LEU A 25 -21.45 18.56 -8.15
C LEU A 25 -20.44 18.59 -7.00
N GLY A 26 -20.27 19.75 -6.35
CA GLY A 26 -19.42 19.88 -5.17
C GLY A 26 -19.86 18.94 -4.05
N TYR A 27 -21.17 18.87 -3.78
CA TYR A 27 -21.71 17.96 -2.78
C TYR A 27 -21.44 16.49 -3.14
N LEU A 28 -21.67 16.06 -4.38
CA LEU A 28 -21.38 14.67 -4.79
C LEU A 28 -19.90 14.28 -4.65
N LEU A 29 -18.98 15.22 -4.91
CA LEU A 29 -17.54 14.96 -4.84
C LEU A 29 -16.98 15.02 -3.41
N PHE A 30 -17.40 16.02 -2.63
CA PHE A 30 -16.84 16.36 -1.32
C PHE A 30 -17.67 15.90 -0.12
N ASN A 31 -18.84 15.30 -0.32
CA ASN A 31 -19.62 14.77 0.80
C ASN A 31 -18.90 13.60 1.49
N SER A 32 -19.35 13.27 2.70
CA SER A 32 -18.80 12.22 3.57
C SER A 32 -18.75 10.83 2.94
N ASN A 33 -19.54 10.58 1.88
CA ASN A 33 -19.53 9.37 1.05
C ASN A 33 -19.18 9.67 -0.42
N GLY A 34 -18.54 10.82 -0.68
CA GLY A 34 -18.24 11.28 -2.02
C GLY A 34 -17.19 10.42 -2.74
N ALA A 35 -17.10 10.63 -4.04
CA ALA A 35 -16.24 9.85 -4.93
C ALA A 35 -14.75 9.88 -4.51
N ILE A 36 -14.26 11.03 -4.02
CA ILE A 36 -12.87 11.19 -3.58
C ILE A 36 -12.55 10.25 -2.42
N LYS A 37 -13.44 10.19 -1.43
CA LYS A 37 -13.27 9.33 -0.25
C LYS A 37 -13.33 7.85 -0.62
N TYR A 38 -14.25 7.47 -1.50
CA TYR A 38 -14.33 6.10 -2.00
C TYR A 38 -13.03 5.64 -2.68
N LEU A 39 -12.44 6.50 -3.52
CA LEU A 39 -11.16 6.21 -4.18
C LEU A 39 -10.02 6.05 -3.16
N GLY A 40 -9.99 6.90 -2.13
CA GLY A 40 -9.05 6.79 -1.02
C GLY A 40 -9.16 5.46 -0.28
N LEU A 41 -10.37 5.10 0.19
CA LEU A 41 -10.62 3.83 0.87
C LEU A 41 -10.29 2.63 -0.02
N LYS A 42 -10.67 2.66 -1.30
CA LYS A 42 -10.36 1.59 -2.25
C LYS A 42 -8.85 1.43 -2.46
N SER A 43 -8.09 2.52 -2.40
CA SER A 43 -6.63 2.46 -2.43
C SER A 43 -6.09 1.84 -1.13
N GLU A 44 -6.58 2.29 0.01
CA GLU A 44 -6.17 1.79 1.32
C GLU A 44 -6.41 0.28 1.46
N VAL A 45 -7.62 -0.20 1.11
CA VAL A 45 -7.94 -1.63 1.08
C VAL A 45 -6.94 -2.40 0.21
N ARG A 46 -6.65 -1.91 -1.00
CA ARG A 46 -5.65 -2.54 -1.89
C ARG A 46 -4.25 -2.58 -1.27
N THR A 47 -3.84 -1.53 -0.58
CA THR A 47 -2.54 -1.51 0.11
C THR A 47 -2.49 -2.48 1.29
N LEU A 48 -3.59 -2.62 2.04
CA LEU A 48 -3.71 -3.56 3.14
C LEU A 48 -3.66 -5.00 2.63
N ASP A 49 -4.39 -5.32 1.56
CA ASP A 49 -4.35 -6.64 0.93
C ASP A 49 -2.95 -6.99 0.43
N TYR A 50 -2.25 -6.03 -0.17
CA TYR A 50 -0.86 -6.23 -0.58
C TYR A 50 0.06 -6.52 0.62
N LYS A 51 -0.09 -5.76 1.72
CA LYS A 51 0.68 -5.98 2.95
C LYS A 51 0.40 -7.36 3.55
N ILE A 52 -0.87 -7.77 3.63
CA ILE A 52 -1.28 -9.10 4.11
C ILE A 52 -0.60 -10.17 3.27
N ASN A 53 -0.74 -10.11 1.94
CA ASN A 53 -0.14 -11.10 1.04
C ASN A 53 1.39 -11.17 1.17
N LYS A 54 2.05 -10.02 1.30
CA LYS A 54 3.50 -9.97 1.51
C LYS A 54 3.89 -10.64 2.82
N SER A 55 3.23 -10.31 3.92
CA SER A 55 3.48 -10.90 5.23
C SER A 55 3.20 -12.40 5.25
N THR A 56 2.11 -12.85 4.64
CA THR A 56 1.79 -14.29 4.54
C THR A 56 2.87 -15.06 3.78
N ARG A 57 3.40 -14.49 2.69
CA ARG A 57 4.52 -15.10 1.95
C ARG A 57 5.78 -15.17 2.81
N GLN A 58 6.10 -14.12 3.56
CA GLN A 58 7.24 -14.11 4.48
C GLN A 58 7.08 -15.17 5.57
N ILE A 59 5.91 -15.28 6.20
CA ILE A 59 5.62 -16.31 7.20
C ILE A 59 5.82 -17.71 6.61
N LYS A 60 5.31 -17.96 5.39
CA LYS A 60 5.47 -19.26 4.73
C LYS A 60 6.95 -19.58 4.47
N SER A 61 7.72 -18.60 4.00
CA SER A 61 9.16 -18.75 3.75
C SER A 61 9.92 -19.05 5.06
N LEU A 62 9.65 -18.29 6.11
CA LEU A 62 10.30 -18.44 7.42
C LEU A 62 9.95 -19.79 8.05
N LYS A 63 8.70 -20.24 7.94
CA LYS A 63 8.31 -21.59 8.39
C LYS A 63 9.09 -22.67 7.65
N GLY A 64 9.24 -22.55 6.33
CA GLY A 64 10.07 -23.47 5.54
C GLY A 64 11.54 -23.49 5.98
N GLU A 65 12.12 -22.32 6.29
CA GLU A 65 13.47 -22.23 6.84
C GLU A 65 13.58 -22.90 8.20
N ILE A 66 12.62 -22.67 9.11
CA ILE A 66 12.56 -23.32 10.42
C ILE A 66 12.45 -24.84 10.29
N ASP A 67 11.57 -25.34 9.43
CA ASP A 67 11.38 -26.78 9.22
C ASP A 67 12.66 -27.41 8.64
N SER A 68 13.30 -26.74 7.68
CA SER A 68 14.59 -27.19 7.13
C SER A 68 15.68 -27.23 8.19
N LEU A 69 15.71 -26.27 9.11
CA LEU A 69 16.69 -26.25 10.20
C LEU A 69 16.41 -27.33 11.24
N LYS A 70 15.15 -27.61 11.56
CA LYS A 70 14.79 -28.65 12.53
C LYS A 70 15.10 -30.07 12.05
N HIS A 71 15.08 -30.29 10.74
CA HIS A 71 15.19 -31.64 10.17
C HIS A 71 16.48 -31.88 9.37
N SER A 72 17.39 -30.90 9.29
CA SER A 72 18.65 -31.05 8.56
C SER A 72 19.83 -30.46 9.33
N ASP A 73 20.66 -31.33 9.90
CA ASP A 73 21.92 -30.94 10.56
C ASP A 73 22.85 -30.17 9.63
N LYS A 74 22.86 -30.53 8.34
CA LYS A 74 23.62 -29.82 7.30
C LYS A 74 23.16 -28.36 7.18
N LYS A 75 21.85 -28.11 7.18
CA LYS A 75 21.31 -26.75 7.08
C LYS A 75 21.59 -25.94 8.33
N VAL A 76 21.56 -26.58 9.51
CA VAL A 76 21.97 -25.95 10.78
C VAL A 76 23.44 -25.54 10.73
N GLU A 77 24.32 -26.43 10.27
CA GLU A 77 25.76 -26.14 10.14
C GLU A 77 26.03 -25.00 9.14
N GLU A 78 25.37 -25.01 7.98
CA GLU A 78 25.47 -23.95 6.98
C GLU A 78 25.07 -22.58 7.56
N VAL A 79 23.91 -22.50 8.23
CA VAL A 79 23.46 -21.25 8.85
C VAL A 79 24.38 -20.80 10.00
N ALA A 80 24.89 -21.72 10.81
CA ALA A 80 25.82 -21.41 11.88
C ALA A 80 27.13 -20.82 11.34
N ARG A 81 27.67 -21.37 10.25
CA ARG A 81 28.87 -20.86 9.58
C ARG A 81 28.63 -19.53 8.89
N GLU A 82 27.56 -19.42 8.10
CA GLU A 82 27.33 -18.23 7.26
C GLU A 82 26.78 -17.02 8.03
N LYS A 83 25.80 -17.23 8.93
CA LYS A 83 25.16 -16.12 9.64
C LYS A 83 25.87 -15.76 10.94
N TYR A 84 26.56 -16.71 11.56
CA TYR A 84 27.12 -16.54 12.90
C TYR A 84 28.64 -16.79 12.97
N ASN A 85 29.30 -17.12 11.85
CA ASN A 85 30.74 -17.43 11.79
C ASN A 85 31.16 -18.50 12.83
N MET A 86 30.28 -19.45 13.13
CA MET A 86 30.57 -20.53 14.07
C MET A 86 31.41 -21.62 13.39
N LYS A 87 32.33 -22.21 14.14
CA LYS A 87 33.18 -23.33 13.71
C LYS A 87 33.03 -24.52 14.64
N LYS A 88 33.38 -25.71 14.18
CA LYS A 88 33.44 -26.88 15.07
C LYS A 88 34.63 -26.72 16.04
N LYS A 89 34.55 -27.36 17.21
CA LYS A 89 35.63 -27.32 18.22
C LYS A 89 37.00 -27.74 17.66
N ASN A 90 37.00 -28.55 16.62
CA ASN A 90 38.20 -29.16 16.05
C ASN A 90 38.65 -28.47 14.74
N GLU A 91 38.11 -27.28 14.43
CA GLU A 91 38.44 -26.53 13.21
C GLU A 91 39.31 -25.30 13.50
N GLU A 92 40.33 -25.12 12.67
CA GLU A 92 41.15 -23.91 12.64
C GLU A 92 40.51 -22.83 11.76
N GLU A 93 40.66 -21.57 12.16
CA GLU A 93 40.11 -20.42 11.44
C GLU A 93 41.24 -19.68 10.72
N PHE A 94 41.07 -19.44 9.42
CA PHE A 94 42.02 -18.66 8.62
C PHE A 94 41.44 -17.26 8.35
N ILE A 95 41.97 -16.25 9.04
CA ILE A 95 41.58 -14.84 8.82
C ILE A 95 42.46 -14.26 7.71
N ILE A 96 41.88 -14.01 6.53
CA ILE A 96 42.57 -13.34 5.43
C ILE A 96 42.46 -11.83 5.61
N LYS A 97 43.56 -11.16 5.99
CA LYS A 97 43.64 -9.69 5.96
C LYS A 97 43.87 -9.23 4.52
N LYS A 98 42.94 -8.42 3.98
CA LYS A 98 43.14 -7.73 2.71
C LYS A 98 44.24 -6.67 2.89
N LYS A 99 45.23 -6.70 2.00
CA LYS A 99 46.38 -5.78 1.98
C LYS A 99 45.98 -4.42 1.40
#